data_AF-A0A950G991-F1
#
_entry.id   AF-A0A950G991-F1
#
_cell.length_a   1.000
_cell.length_b   1.000
_cell.length_c   1.000
_cell.angle_alpha   90.00
_cell.angle_beta   90.00
_cell.angle_gamma   90.00
#
_symmetry.space_group_name_H-M   'P 1'
#
loop_
_entity.id
_entity.type
_entity.pdbx_description
1 polymer ?
#
loop_
_entity_poly.entity_id
_entity_poly.type
_entity_poly.pdbx_seq_one_letter_code
_entity_poly.pdbx_strand_id
1 'polypeptide(L)'
;MLAGLTPDQVVAARLTAKPALAQDKPVGRSDPGDITKAGNKEIRKLLVLGATAMVGRAEGWHSALGAWLRDILQRRPVRLVTVALANKMARIARAVMTRNEVYRPAGGVAAKA
;
A
#
# COMPACT_ATOMS: atom_id res chain seq x y z
N MET A 1 36.43 22.95 39.60
CA MET A 1 36.06 21.83 40.50
C MET A 1 34.70 21.34 40.01
N LEU A 2 34.53 20.27 39.24
CA LEU A 2 35.03 18.90 39.39
C LEU A 2 35.66 18.38 38.08
N ALA A 3 36.95 18.02 38.15
CA ALA A 3 37.64 17.20 37.16
C ALA A 3 37.86 15.83 37.81
N GLY A 4 37.36 14.75 37.22
CA GLY A 4 37.51 13.43 37.84
C GLY A 4 36.75 12.27 37.17
N LEU A 5 36.36 12.37 35.91
CA LEU A 5 35.80 11.24 35.17
C LEU A 5 36.87 10.75 34.19
N THR A 6 37.38 9.54 34.44
CA THR A 6 38.29 8.86 33.51
C THR A 6 37.54 8.53 32.21
N PRO A 7 38.23 8.36 31.06
CA PRO A 7 37.58 8.15 29.77
C PRO A 7 36.59 6.96 29.76
N ASP A 8 36.87 5.92 30.54
CA ASP A 8 35.98 4.78 30.77
C ASP A 8 34.67 5.17 31.46
N GLN A 9 34.68 6.11 32.40
CA GLN A 9 33.48 6.61 33.09
C GLN A 9 32.60 7.44 32.16
N VAL A 10 33.18 8.16 31.21
CA VAL A 10 32.44 8.92 30.19
C VAL A 10 31.74 7.98 29.21
N VAL A 11 32.41 6.89 28.82
CA VAL A 11 31.83 5.85 27.95
C VAL A 11 30.75 5.05 28.70
N ALA A 12 30.98 4.70 29.96
CA ALA A 12 29.99 4.01 30.82
C ALA A 12 28.74 4.88 31.08
N ALA A 13 28.91 6.19 31.30
CA ALA A 13 27.79 7.14 31.41
C ALA A 13 27.00 7.25 30.09
N ARG A 14 27.69 7.21 28.94
CA ARG A 14 27.04 7.23 27.62
C ARG A 14 26.33 5.93 27.27
N LEU A 15 26.79 4.79 27.81
CA LEU A 15 26.17 3.46 27.62
C LEU A 15 24.98 3.22 28.56
N THR A 16 24.99 3.80 29.76
CA THR A 16 23.86 3.70 30.73
C THR A 16 22.78 4.74 30.49
N ALA A 17 23.05 5.78 29.69
CA ALA A 17 22.04 6.67 29.13
C ALA A 17 21.15 5.88 28.16
N LYS A 18 20.12 5.22 28.70
CA LYS A 18 18.97 4.70 27.94
C LYS A 18 18.53 5.79 26.97
N PRO A 19 18.56 5.58 25.64
CA PRO A 19 18.00 6.55 24.73
C PRO A 19 16.50 6.60 25.00
N ALA A 20 16.05 7.71 25.60
CA ALA A 20 14.64 8.04 25.80
C ALA A 20 13.98 8.42 24.46
N LEU A 21 14.10 7.55 23.45
CA LEU A 21 13.45 7.66 22.14
C LEU A 21 12.94 6.29 21.70
N ALA A 22 12.34 5.53 22.61
CA ALA A 22 11.20 4.70 22.21
C ALA A 22 10.02 5.66 22.04
N GLN A 23 9.96 6.35 20.90
CA GLN A 23 8.70 6.90 20.46
C GLN A 23 7.79 5.70 20.19
N ASP A 24 6.92 5.39 21.15
CA ASP A 24 5.73 4.60 20.87
C ASP A 24 5.01 5.29 19.72
N LYS A 25 5.09 4.70 18.53
CA LYS A 25 4.25 5.14 17.42
C LYS A 25 2.82 5.02 17.91
N PRO A 26 2.02 6.11 17.92
CA PRO A 26 0.62 6.00 18.26
C PRO A 26 -0.02 5.02 17.27
N VAL A 27 -0.42 3.87 17.77
CA VAL A 27 -1.24 2.89 17.06
C VAL A 27 -2.58 3.56 16.76
N GLY A 28 -2.69 4.23 15.62
CA GLY A 28 -3.93 4.93 15.29
C GLY A 28 -3.86 6.01 14.24
N ARG A 29 -2.68 6.50 13.83
CA ARG A 29 -2.61 7.45 12.72
C ARG A 29 -1.95 6.79 11.52
N SER A 30 -2.80 6.26 10.64
CA SER A 30 -2.38 5.92 9.28
C SER A 30 -2.16 7.23 8.55
N ASP A 31 -0.93 7.69 8.45
CA ASP A 31 -0.58 8.70 7.44
C ASP A 31 -1.04 8.16 6.08
N PRO A 32 -1.69 8.97 5.23
CA PRO A 32 -2.06 8.58 3.86
C PRO A 32 -0.80 8.53 2.97
N GLY A 33 0.25 7.86 3.43
CA GLY A 33 1.45 7.59 2.69
C GLY A 33 1.28 6.29 1.93
N ASP A 34 1.14 6.42 0.61
CA ASP A 34 1.32 5.44 -0.46
C ASP A 34 1.04 3.95 -0.16
N ILE A 35 0.35 3.27 -1.09
CA ILE A 35 0.12 1.80 -1.10
C ILE A 35 1.44 1.05 -1.43
N THR A 36 2.54 1.44 -0.79
CA THR A 36 3.86 0.84 -0.79
C THR A 36 4.02 -0.06 0.43
N LYS A 37 5.16 -0.77 0.55
CA LYS A 37 5.50 -1.62 1.71
C LYS A 37 5.40 -0.90 3.07
N ALA A 38 5.47 0.43 3.07
CA ALA A 38 5.30 1.31 4.23
C ALA A 38 3.87 1.88 4.41
N GLY A 39 2.93 1.59 3.51
CA GLY A 39 1.52 2.00 3.64
C GLY A 39 0.71 1.05 4.54
N ASN A 40 -0.57 1.37 4.73
CA ASN A 40 -1.46 0.59 5.60
C ASN A 40 -1.64 -0.86 5.09
N LYS A 41 -1.22 -1.84 5.91
CA LYS A 41 -1.29 -3.28 5.62
C LYS A 41 -2.73 -3.75 5.38
N GLU A 42 -3.69 -3.17 6.09
CA GLU A 42 -5.10 -3.55 5.98
C GLU A 42 -5.71 -3.13 4.65
N ILE A 43 -5.42 -1.90 4.19
CA ILE A 43 -5.84 -1.43 2.87
C ILE A 43 -5.29 -2.35 1.77
N ARG A 44 -4.03 -2.79 1.89
CA ARG A 44 -3.46 -3.76 0.95
C ARG A 44 -4.20 -5.09 0.95
N LYS A 45 -4.51 -5.66 2.13
CA LYS A 45 -5.26 -6.91 2.23
C LYS A 45 -6.63 -6.78 1.58
N LEU A 46 -7.37 -5.73 1.90
CA LEU A 46 -8.69 -5.45 1.33
C LEU A 46 -8.61 -5.31 -0.19
N LEU A 47 -7.59 -4.64 -0.71
CA LEU A 47 -7.41 -4.47 -2.14
C LEU A 47 -7.10 -5.78 -2.87
N VAL A 48 -6.29 -6.65 -2.26
CA VAL A 48 -6.01 -7.99 -2.81
C VAL A 48 -7.26 -8.87 -2.74
N LEU A 49 -8.05 -8.78 -1.67
CA LEU A 49 -9.31 -9.50 -1.52
C LEU A 49 -10.31 -9.07 -2.61
N GLY A 50 -10.47 -7.77 -2.81
CA GLY A 50 -11.30 -7.21 -3.89
C GLY A 50 -10.81 -7.62 -5.27
N ALA A 51 -9.50 -7.59 -5.50
CA ALA A 51 -8.91 -8.06 -6.75
C ALA A 51 -9.17 -9.56 -6.98
N THR A 52 -9.15 -10.37 -5.92
CA THR A 52 -9.44 -11.82 -6.01
C THR A 52 -10.87 -12.06 -6.49
N ALA A 53 -11.84 -11.34 -5.93
CA ALA A 53 -13.23 -11.40 -6.37
C ALA A 53 -13.38 -10.97 -7.84
N MET A 54 -12.65 -9.92 -8.26
CA MET A 54 -12.69 -9.43 -9.64
C MET A 54 -12.04 -10.37 -10.65
N VAL A 55 -10.99 -11.10 -10.27
CA VAL A 55 -10.38 -12.13 -11.10
C VAL A 55 -11.37 -13.27 -11.37
N GLY A 56 -12.16 -13.68 -10.38
CA GLY A 56 -13.25 -14.65 -10.59
C GLY A 56 -14.35 -14.14 -11.54
N ARG A 57 -14.54 -12.82 -11.63
CA ARG A 57 -15.51 -12.17 -12.54
C ARG A 57 -14.89 -11.77 -13.89
N ALA A 58 -13.65 -12.16 -14.19
CA ALA A 58 -12.92 -11.65 -15.35
C ALA A 58 -13.65 -11.87 -16.70
N GLU A 59 -14.35 -13.00 -16.87
CA GLU A 59 -15.12 -13.32 -18.07
C GLU A 59 -16.24 -12.29 -18.35
N GLY A 60 -17.02 -11.92 -17.33
CA GLY A 60 -18.13 -10.96 -17.45
C GLY A 60 -17.73 -9.49 -17.34
N TRP A 61 -16.43 -9.19 -17.24
CA TRP A 61 -15.96 -7.81 -17.09
C TRP A 61 -15.67 -7.17 -18.45
N HIS A 62 -16.69 -6.53 -19.03
CA HIS A 62 -16.59 -5.84 -20.32
C HIS A 62 -16.03 -4.41 -20.18
N SER A 63 -14.78 -4.30 -19.71
CA SER A 63 -14.04 -3.03 -19.67
C SER A 63 -12.64 -3.20 -20.23
N ALA A 64 -11.94 -2.10 -20.55
CA ALA A 64 -10.53 -2.15 -20.94
C ALA A 64 -9.66 -2.82 -19.86
N LEU A 65 -10.00 -2.64 -18.58
CA LEU A 65 -9.33 -3.31 -17.47
C LEU A 65 -9.61 -4.82 -17.44
N GLY A 66 -10.85 -5.23 -17.74
CA GLY A 66 -11.23 -6.64 -17.86
C GLY A 66 -10.59 -7.33 -19.07
N ALA A 67 -10.45 -6.63 -20.20
CA ALA A 67 -9.74 -7.13 -21.38
C ALA A 67 -8.25 -7.36 -21.07
N TRP A 68 -7.59 -6.38 -20.43
CA TRP A 68 -6.22 -6.53 -19.94
C TRP A 68 -6.08 -7.70 -18.94
N LEU A 69 -7.07 -7.88 -18.06
CA LEU A 69 -7.07 -8.96 -17.08
C LEU A 69 -7.16 -10.35 -17.75
N ARG A 70 -8.00 -10.50 -18.78
CA ARG A 70 -8.11 -11.74 -19.55
C ARG A 70 -6.82 -12.05 -20.31
N ASP A 71 -6.20 -11.06 -20.95
CA ASP A 71 -4.92 -11.25 -21.66
C ASP A 71 -3.79 -11.70 -20.72
N ILE A 72 -3.67 -11.11 -19.52
CA ILE A 72 -2.61 -11.51 -18.59
C ILE A 72 -2.88 -12.87 -17.93
N LEU A 73 -4.14 -13.25 -17.71
CA LEU A 73 -4.52 -14.57 -17.18
C LEU A 73 -4.12 -15.71 -18.14
N GLN A 74 -4.09 -15.46 -19.45
CA GLN A 74 -3.62 -16.44 -20.43
C GLN A 74 -2.11 -16.71 -20.33
N ARG A 75 -1.33 -15.78 -19.76
CA ARG A 75 0.14 -15.80 -19.79
C ARG A 75 0.79 -16.01 -18.42
N ARG A 76 0.05 -15.84 -17.32
CA ARG A 76 0.59 -15.76 -15.96
C ARG A 76 -0.32 -16.45 -14.94
N PRO A 77 0.25 -17.02 -13.86
CA PRO A 77 -0.53 -17.67 -12.82
C PRO A 77 -1.45 -16.68 -12.09
N VAL A 78 -2.64 -17.15 -11.73
CA VAL A 78 -3.73 -16.37 -11.14
C VAL A 78 -3.28 -15.51 -9.95
N ARG A 79 -2.48 -16.08 -9.04
CA ARG A 79 -2.00 -15.36 -7.85
C ARG A 79 -1.20 -14.10 -8.17
N LEU A 80 -0.35 -14.15 -9.20
CA LEU A 80 0.43 -12.98 -9.64
C LEU A 80 -0.48 -11.94 -10.29
N VAL A 81 -1.45 -12.40 -11.08
CA VAL A 81 -2.42 -11.54 -11.74
C VAL A 81 -3.29 -10.80 -10.71
N THR A 82 -3.74 -11.47 -9.65
CA THR A 82 -4.49 -10.84 -8.55
C THR A 82 -3.71 -9.70 -7.91
N VAL A 83 -2.43 -9.91 -7.62
CA VAL A 83 -1.57 -8.87 -7.02
C VAL A 83 -1.33 -7.72 -8.01
N ALA A 84 -1.14 -8.03 -9.30
CA ALA A 84 -0.99 -7.02 -10.34
C ALA A 84 -2.26 -6.16 -10.50
N LEU A 85 -3.44 -6.78 -10.47
CA LEU A 85 -4.72 -6.09 -10.51
C LEU A 85 -4.90 -5.18 -9.29
N ALA A 86 -4.60 -5.69 -8.09
CA ALA A 86 -4.61 -4.89 -6.87
C ALA A 86 -3.68 -3.67 -7.01
N ASN A 87 -2.46 -3.84 -7.50
CA ASN A 87 -1.53 -2.74 -7.72
C ASN A 87 -2.04 -1.72 -8.75
N LYS A 88 -2.72 -2.19 -9.81
CA LYS A 88 -3.33 -1.30 -10.82
C LYS A 88 -4.46 -0.47 -10.20
N MET A 89 -5.33 -1.08 -9.41
CA MET A 89 -6.41 -0.40 -8.69
C MET A 89 -5.89 0.58 -7.64
N ALA A 90 -4.80 0.22 -6.94
CA ALA A 90 -4.10 1.11 -6.01
C ALA A 90 -3.63 2.40 -6.69
N ARG A 91 -3.04 2.28 -7.88
CA ARG A 91 -2.55 3.45 -8.64
C ARG A 91 -3.70 4.35 -9.11
N ILE A 92 -4.82 3.77 -9.51
CA ILE A 92 -6.03 4.51 -9.88
C ILE A 92 -6.57 5.27 -8.65
N ALA A 93 -6.77 4.58 -7.53
CA ALA A 93 -7.24 5.19 -6.30
C ALA A 93 -6.32 6.32 -5.83
N ARG A 94 -5.00 6.10 -5.88
CA ARG A 94 -4.01 7.14 -5.56
C ARG A 94 -4.17 8.34 -6.46
N ALA A 95 -4.20 8.16 -7.79
CA ALA A 95 -4.33 9.27 -8.73
C ALA A 95 -5.58 10.11 -8.46
N VAL A 96 -6.73 9.44 -8.25
CA VAL A 96 -8.02 10.06 -7.91
C VAL A 96 -7.92 10.85 -6.60
N MET A 97 -7.38 10.25 -5.53
CA MET A 97 -7.23 10.91 -4.23
C MET A 97 -6.26 12.08 -4.28
N THR A 98 -5.10 11.93 -4.95
CA THR A 98 -4.08 12.99 -5.03
C THR A 98 -4.52 14.19 -5.86
N ARG A 99 -5.41 13.98 -6.84
CA ARG A 99 -5.92 15.05 -7.71
C ARG A 99 -7.25 15.61 -7.23
N ASN A 100 -7.84 15.02 -6.19
CA ASN A 100 -9.20 15.29 -5.72
C ASN A 100 -10.24 15.29 -6.88
N GLU A 101 -10.02 14.43 -7.86
CA GLU A 101 -10.86 14.32 -9.05
C GLU A 101 -11.90 13.21 -8.86
N VAL A 102 -13.05 13.35 -9.51
CA VAL A 102 -14.02 12.26 -9.59
C VAL A 102 -13.47 11.18 -10.52
N TYR A 103 -13.49 9.92 -10.09
CA TYR A 103 -13.07 8.79 -10.91
C TYR A 103 -13.88 8.76 -12.23
N ARG A 104 -13.18 8.95 -13.36
CA ARG A 104 -13.75 8.80 -14.70
C ARG A 104 -13.15 7.54 -15.35
N PRO A 105 -13.94 6.47 -15.56
CA PRO A 105 -13.44 5.31 -16.26
C PRO A 105 -13.13 5.68 -17.72
N ALA A 106 -11.85 5.71 -18.08
CA ALA A 106 -11.40 5.83 -19.47
C ALA A 106 -11.73 4.53 -20.21
N GLY A 107 -12.96 4.42 -20.68
CA GLY A 107 -13.51 3.21 -21.32
C GLY A 107 -14.91 2.87 -20.82
N GLY A 108 -15.78 3.87 -20.70
CA GLY A 108 -17.18 3.66 -20.35
C GLY A 108 -17.86 2.70 -21.33
N VAL A 109 -18.31 1.55 -20.83
CA VAL A 109 -19.49 0.92 -21.41
C VAL A 109 -20.67 1.79 -21.02
N ALA A 110 -21.41 2.27 -22.02
CA ALA A 110 -22.68 2.92 -21.84
C ALA A 110 -23.54 2.06 -20.90
N ALA A 111 -24.00 2.65 -19.80
CA ALA A 111 -25.01 2.04 -18.96
C ALA A 111 -26.22 1.74 -19.85
N LYS A 112 -26.58 0.46 -19.97
CA LYS A 112 -27.82 0.09 -20.65
C LYS A 112 -28.96 0.49 -19.71
N ALA A 113 -29.78 1.44 -20.18
CA ALA A 113 -31.03 1.87 -19.57
C ALA A 113 -32.04 0.72 -19.46
#